data_AF-A0A0R3R8Y5-F1
#
_entry.id   AF-A0A0R3R8Y5-F1
#
_cell.length_a   1.000
_cell.length_b   1.000
_cell.length_c   1.000
_cell.angle_alpha   90.00
_cell.angle_beta   90.00
_cell.angle_gamma   90.00
#
_symmetry.space_group_name_H-M   'P 1'
#
loop_
_entity.id
_entity.type
_entity.pdbx_description
1 polymer ?
#
loop_
_entity_poly.entity_id
_entity_poly.type
_entity_poly.pdbx_seq_one_letter_code
_entity_poly.pdbx_strand_id
1 'polypeptide(L)'
;MRDSNIENIADSPTNDTAYDIDTFYDMKQHLLAERTEVKAIEMLQKLLSHNVEHIDWDAFPDLKDLIICILDTVGIVSLTEKHQILVLNGINNSHPKVVDVLVDYYIRHIDEVDEMLSNSHIAVTIAFARRVCDFDCAGSIAVLLTRFASLKLVQDELLNQLNSNRAEVRFRIHQVTTLAMKEGNDLHKIGNLISRLAEELESNDILIQINAVEMFADGASQKISTAKYLLTTGIVDHLNRLFVQCMEQPDAGFLYPALKSQF
;
A
#
# COMPACT_ATOMS: atom_id res chain seq x y z
N MET A 1 17.39 -60.09 21.83
CA MET A 1 18.15 -58.95 21.30
C MET A 1 17.69 -58.71 19.88
N ARG A 2 17.19 -57.49 19.62
CA ARG A 2 16.99 -56.83 18.32
C ARG A 2 15.80 -57.31 17.48
N ASP A 3 14.71 -56.55 17.50
CA ASP A 3 14.41 -55.34 16.69
C ASP A 3 13.78 -55.78 15.35
N SER A 4 12.45 -55.87 15.27
CA SER A 4 11.52 -54.79 14.87
C SER A 4 12.03 -53.99 13.67
N ASN A 5 11.47 -54.23 12.48
CA ASN A 5 11.34 -53.24 11.40
C ASN A 5 10.32 -53.77 10.38
N ILE A 6 9.04 -53.60 10.70
CA ILE A 6 7.99 -53.51 9.68
C ILE A 6 7.78 -52.02 9.52
N GLU A 7 8.36 -51.46 8.45
CA GLU A 7 8.05 -50.12 7.97
C GLU A 7 6.58 -50.10 7.56
N ASN A 8 5.70 -49.79 8.51
CA ASN A 8 4.41 -49.20 8.19
C ASN A 8 4.69 -47.75 7.79
N ILE A 9 4.92 -47.54 6.50
CA ILE A 9 4.72 -46.24 5.88
C ILE A 9 3.22 -45.98 5.99
N ALA A 10 2.82 -45.36 7.10
CA ALA A 10 1.57 -44.67 7.17
C ALA A 10 1.70 -43.50 6.21
N ASP A 11 1.07 -43.62 5.04
CA ASP A 11 0.68 -42.47 4.23
C ASP A 11 -0.11 -41.54 5.15
N SER A 12 0.56 -40.54 5.71
CA SER A 12 -0.12 -39.39 6.29
C SER A 12 -0.77 -38.68 5.10
N PRO A 13 -2.10 -38.53 5.05
CA PRO A 13 -2.69 -37.61 4.10
C PRO A 13 -2.31 -36.22 4.60
N THR A 14 -1.21 -35.67 4.10
CA THR A 14 -1.09 -34.23 3.93
C THR A 14 -2.21 -33.85 2.96
N ASN A 15 -3.41 -33.65 3.49
CA ASN A 15 -4.46 -32.93 2.81
C ASN A 15 -3.99 -31.47 2.68
N ASP A 16 -3.06 -31.24 1.76
CA ASP A 16 -2.86 -29.95 1.08
C ASP A 16 -4.07 -29.77 0.16
N THR A 17 -5.25 -29.62 0.75
CA THR A 17 -6.42 -29.14 0.01
C THR A 17 -6.21 -27.66 -0.19
N ALA A 18 -5.57 -27.31 -1.32
CA ALA A 18 -5.56 -25.95 -1.83
C ALA A 18 -7.02 -25.45 -1.85
N TYR A 19 -7.26 -24.23 -1.35
CA TYR A 19 -8.58 -23.64 -1.47
C TYR A 19 -8.86 -23.41 -2.96
N ASP A 20 -9.91 -24.06 -3.45
CA ASP A 20 -10.40 -23.90 -4.81
C ASP A 20 -11.65 -23.01 -4.84
N ILE A 21 -12.14 -22.76 -6.04
CA ILE A 21 -13.32 -21.93 -6.31
C ILE A 21 -14.55 -22.44 -5.54
N ASP A 22 -14.77 -23.76 -5.54
CA ASP A 22 -15.92 -24.40 -4.90
C ASP A 22 -15.89 -24.18 -3.38
N THR A 23 -14.71 -24.27 -2.77
CA THR A 23 -14.56 -24.04 -1.32
C THR A 23 -14.94 -22.61 -0.94
N PHE A 24 -14.47 -21.61 -1.69
CA PHE A 24 -14.82 -20.21 -1.40
C PHE A 24 -16.30 -19.91 -1.64
N TYR A 25 -16.89 -20.50 -2.69
CA TYR A 25 -18.31 -20.37 -2.96
C TYR A 25 -19.16 -20.96 -1.82
N ASP A 26 -18.84 -22.15 -1.34
CA ASP A 26 -19.57 -22.79 -0.24
C ASP A 26 -19.46 -21.99 1.06
N MET A 27 -18.26 -21.49 1.38
CA MET A 27 -18.06 -20.58 2.52
C MET A 27 -18.93 -19.33 2.40
N LYS A 28 -19.02 -18.72 1.21
CA LYS A 28 -19.87 -17.56 0.95
C LYS A 28 -21.35 -17.90 1.17
N GLN A 29 -21.83 -19.04 0.65
CA GLN A 29 -23.23 -19.44 0.85
C GLN A 29 -23.57 -19.70 2.32
N HIS A 30 -22.65 -20.32 3.07
CA HIS A 30 -22.84 -20.53 4.51
C HIS A 30 -22.93 -19.21 5.29
N LEU A 31 -22.09 -18.22 4.95
CA LEU A 31 -22.18 -16.90 5.56
C LEU A 31 -23.48 -16.18 5.19
N LEU A 32 -23.92 -16.30 3.94
CA LEU A 32 -25.16 -15.70 3.46
C LEU A 32 -26.41 -16.29 4.12
N ALA A 33 -26.39 -17.59 4.42
CA ALA A 33 -27.50 -18.26 5.11
C ALA A 33 -27.62 -17.77 6.57
N GLU A 34 -26.51 -17.43 7.23
CA GLU A 34 -26.47 -17.01 8.63
C GLU A 34 -25.57 -15.79 8.83
N ARG A 35 -26.01 -14.64 8.29
CA ARG A 35 -25.29 -13.36 8.33
C ARG A 35 -25.21 -12.78 9.74
N THR A 36 -24.21 -13.23 10.49
CA THR A 36 -23.90 -12.73 11.84
C THR A 36 -22.44 -12.30 11.91
N GLU A 37 -22.17 -11.26 12.70
CA GLU A 37 -20.82 -10.75 12.91
C GLU A 37 -19.87 -11.85 13.44
N VAL A 38 -20.34 -12.66 14.39
CA VAL A 38 -19.55 -13.74 15.00
C VAL A 38 -19.08 -14.75 13.95
N LYS A 39 -19.99 -15.24 13.10
CA LYS A 39 -19.65 -16.19 12.04
C LYS A 39 -18.74 -15.58 10.98
N ALA A 40 -18.95 -14.32 10.63
CA ALA A 40 -18.09 -13.61 9.69
C ALA A 40 -16.65 -13.52 10.22
N ILE A 41 -16.48 -13.21 11.50
CA ILE A 41 -15.16 -13.12 12.15
C ILE A 41 -14.49 -14.49 12.28
N GLU A 42 -15.21 -15.53 12.68
CA GLU A 42 -14.68 -16.90 12.71
C GLU A 42 -14.19 -17.34 11.32
N MET A 43 -14.95 -17.00 10.28
CA MET A 43 -14.58 -17.29 8.90
C MET A 43 -13.35 -16.49 8.46
N LEU A 44 -13.28 -15.20 8.81
CA LEU A 44 -12.11 -14.37 8.52
C LEU A 44 -10.86 -14.90 9.22
N GLN A 45 -10.97 -15.27 10.49
CA GLN A 45 -9.86 -15.88 11.25
C GLN A 45 -9.38 -17.16 10.59
N LYS A 46 -10.31 -18.01 10.15
CA LYS A 46 -9.97 -19.24 9.41
C LYS A 46 -9.23 -18.90 8.11
N LEU A 47 -9.70 -17.93 7.33
CA LEU A 47 -9.02 -17.54 6.09
C LEU A 47 -7.61 -16.99 6.35
N LEU A 48 -7.45 -16.13 7.36
CA LEU A 48 -6.17 -15.50 7.71
C LEU A 48 -5.18 -16.45 8.40
N SER A 49 -5.65 -17.54 9.01
CA SER A 49 -4.77 -18.54 9.65
C SER A 49 -4.16 -19.54 8.67
N HIS A 50 -4.70 -19.66 7.45
CA HIS A 50 -4.15 -20.54 6.44
C HIS A 50 -3.05 -19.81 5.67
N ASN A 51 -1.92 -20.48 5.48
CA ASN A 51 -0.79 -19.90 4.78
C ASN A 51 -1.19 -19.66 3.32
N VAL A 52 -1.23 -18.39 2.91
CA VAL A 52 -1.73 -17.91 1.60
C VAL A 52 -0.86 -18.41 0.42
N GLU A 53 0.21 -19.15 0.70
CA GLU A 53 1.09 -19.79 -0.27
C GLU A 53 0.41 -20.90 -1.11
N HIS A 54 -0.79 -21.35 -0.75
CA HIS A 54 -1.53 -22.43 -1.44
C HIS A 54 -2.87 -21.97 -2.03
N ILE A 55 -3.01 -20.68 -2.35
CA ILE A 55 -4.20 -20.18 -3.06
C ILE A 55 -3.99 -20.32 -4.56
N ASP A 56 -4.91 -21.00 -5.22
CA ASP A 56 -5.03 -20.92 -6.67
C ASP A 56 -5.42 -19.49 -7.06
N TRP A 57 -4.51 -18.77 -7.70
CA TRP A 57 -4.76 -17.38 -8.08
C TRP A 57 -5.85 -17.23 -9.14
N ASP A 58 -6.21 -18.30 -9.85
CA ASP A 58 -7.38 -18.31 -10.73
C ASP A 58 -8.69 -18.26 -9.92
N ALA A 59 -8.68 -18.72 -8.66
CA ALA A 59 -9.79 -18.65 -7.70
C ALA A 59 -9.82 -17.32 -6.90
N PHE A 60 -8.89 -16.40 -7.16
CA PHE A 60 -8.82 -15.13 -6.43
C PHE A 60 -10.08 -14.25 -6.53
N PRO A 61 -10.79 -14.17 -7.68
CA PRO A 61 -12.04 -13.42 -7.76
C PRO A 61 -13.08 -13.88 -6.72
N ASP A 62 -13.23 -15.20 -6.54
CA ASP A 62 -14.16 -15.78 -5.57
C ASP A 62 -13.72 -15.54 -4.13
N LEU A 63 -12.41 -15.64 -3.86
CA LEU A 63 -11.85 -15.27 -2.56
C LEU A 63 -12.08 -13.78 -2.25
N LYS A 64 -11.84 -12.89 -3.21
CA LYS A 64 -12.08 -11.44 -3.07
C LYS A 64 -13.55 -11.18 -2.74
N ASP A 65 -14.46 -11.82 -3.46
CA ASP A 65 -15.90 -11.74 -3.23
C ASP A 65 -16.30 -12.22 -1.83
N LEU A 66 -15.72 -13.33 -1.37
CA LEU A 66 -15.93 -13.85 -0.03
C LEU A 66 -15.42 -12.88 1.04
N ILE A 67 -14.19 -12.36 0.89
CA ILE A 67 -13.61 -11.37 1.81
C ILE A 67 -14.51 -10.15 1.89
N ILE A 68 -14.95 -9.58 0.77
CA ILE A 68 -15.84 -8.42 0.77
C ILE A 68 -17.17 -8.75 1.48
N CYS A 69 -17.76 -9.91 1.21
CA CYS A 69 -18.98 -10.35 1.89
C CYS A 69 -18.81 -10.44 3.42
N ILE A 70 -17.67 -10.97 3.87
CA ILE A 70 -17.30 -11.03 5.29
C ILE A 70 -17.18 -9.61 5.86
N LEU A 71 -16.41 -8.73 5.21
CA LEU A 71 -16.17 -7.37 5.68
C LEU A 71 -17.49 -6.58 5.75
N ASP A 72 -18.35 -6.69 4.74
CA ASP A 72 -19.69 -6.07 4.72
C ASP A 72 -20.61 -6.58 5.84
N THR A 73 -20.48 -7.86 6.20
CA THR A 73 -21.28 -8.45 7.29
C THR A 73 -20.84 -7.95 8.67
N VAL A 74 -19.54 -7.66 8.85
CA VAL A 74 -18.99 -7.13 10.11
C VAL A 74 -19.14 -5.61 10.20
N GLY A 75 -18.92 -4.91 9.09
CA GLY A 75 -18.87 -3.45 8.99
C GLY A 75 -17.50 -2.87 9.40
N ILE A 76 -17.09 -1.81 8.69
CA ILE A 76 -15.77 -1.18 8.86
C ILE A 76 -15.48 -0.70 10.29
N VAL A 77 -16.49 -0.13 10.96
CA VAL A 77 -16.34 0.42 12.32
C VAL A 77 -16.07 -0.71 13.30
N SER A 78 -16.84 -1.81 13.24
CA SER A 78 -16.63 -2.97 14.11
C SER A 78 -15.30 -3.67 13.83
N LEU A 79 -14.90 -3.77 12.55
CA LEU A 79 -13.58 -4.28 12.15
C LEU A 79 -12.45 -3.45 12.77
N THR A 80 -12.56 -2.13 12.72
CA THR A 80 -11.51 -1.21 13.17
C THR A 80 -11.46 -1.10 14.69
N GLU A 81 -12.61 -1.06 15.36
CA GLU A 81 -12.72 -0.85 16.82
C GLU A 81 -12.60 -2.14 17.62
N LYS A 82 -13.41 -3.15 17.29
CA LYS A 82 -13.55 -4.36 18.11
C LYS A 82 -12.59 -5.46 17.67
N HIS A 83 -12.35 -5.56 16.36
CA HIS A 83 -11.55 -6.64 15.77
C HIS A 83 -10.20 -6.14 15.22
N GLN A 84 -9.68 -5.03 15.76
CA GLN A 84 -8.44 -4.39 15.29
C GLN A 84 -7.26 -5.37 15.18
N ILE A 85 -7.10 -6.26 16.16
CA ILE A 85 -6.00 -7.23 16.19
C ILE A 85 -6.09 -8.20 15.00
N LEU A 86 -7.30 -8.60 14.61
CA LEU A 86 -7.52 -9.46 13.46
C LEU A 86 -7.18 -8.73 12.15
N VAL A 87 -7.59 -7.47 12.03
CA VAL A 87 -7.23 -6.61 10.90
C VAL A 87 -5.72 -6.46 10.80
N LEU A 88 -5.04 -6.14 11.91
CA LEU A 88 -3.58 -6.01 11.94
C LEU A 88 -2.88 -7.31 11.55
N ASN A 89 -3.40 -8.45 11.99
CA ASN A 89 -2.88 -9.75 11.59
C ASN A 89 -3.02 -9.95 10.06
N GLY A 90 -4.19 -9.64 9.50
CA GLY A 90 -4.42 -9.70 8.06
C GLY A 90 -3.49 -8.79 7.27
N ILE A 91 -3.33 -7.53 7.66
CA ILE A 91 -2.43 -6.59 6.97
C ILE A 91 -0.98 -7.06 7.02
N ASN A 92 -0.51 -7.58 8.15
CA ASN A 92 0.90 -7.93 8.31
C ASN A 92 1.26 -9.29 7.66
N ASN A 93 0.33 -10.25 7.64
CA ASN A 93 0.66 -11.63 7.29
C ASN A 93 -0.01 -12.13 5.99
N SER A 94 -0.98 -11.41 5.42
CA SER A 94 -1.60 -11.83 4.16
C SER A 94 -0.78 -11.45 2.93
N HIS A 95 -1.04 -12.17 1.83
CA HIS A 95 -0.49 -11.86 0.52
C HIS A 95 -0.90 -10.43 0.07
N PRO A 96 -0.03 -9.67 -0.62
CA PRO A 96 -0.30 -8.32 -1.09
C PRO A 96 -1.67 -8.12 -1.77
N LYS A 97 -2.09 -9.03 -2.66
CA LYS A 97 -3.44 -9.00 -3.27
C LYS A 97 -4.61 -9.04 -2.27
N VAL A 98 -4.48 -9.76 -1.16
CA VAL A 98 -5.51 -9.76 -0.10
C VAL A 98 -5.47 -8.45 0.67
N VAL A 99 -4.27 -7.92 0.94
CA VAL A 99 -4.09 -6.60 1.54
C VAL A 99 -4.70 -5.51 0.66
N ASP A 100 -4.56 -5.60 -0.66
CA ASP A 100 -5.18 -4.69 -1.63
C ASP A 100 -6.72 -4.64 -1.46
N VAL A 101 -7.37 -5.81 -1.31
CA VAL A 101 -8.82 -5.89 -1.03
C VAL A 101 -9.18 -5.22 0.31
N LEU A 102 -8.36 -5.40 1.34
CA LEU A 102 -8.55 -4.74 2.64
C LEU A 102 -8.43 -3.22 2.49
N VAL A 103 -7.39 -2.74 1.81
CA VAL A 103 -7.15 -1.31 1.58
C VAL A 103 -8.29 -0.69 0.78
N ASP A 104 -8.73 -1.32 -0.30
CA ASP A 104 -9.88 -0.90 -1.10
C ASP A 104 -11.16 -0.80 -0.27
N TYR A 105 -11.34 -1.70 0.69
CA TYR A 105 -12.47 -1.64 1.61
C TYR A 105 -12.36 -0.43 2.55
N TYR A 106 -11.18 -0.18 3.13
CA TYR A 106 -10.93 1.00 3.96
C TYR A 106 -11.10 2.32 3.19
N ILE A 107 -10.63 2.40 1.94
CA ILE A 107 -10.80 3.59 1.09
C ILE A 107 -12.29 3.89 0.87
N ARG A 108 -13.09 2.87 0.54
CA ARG A 108 -14.53 3.02 0.28
C ARG A 108 -15.31 3.54 1.48
N HIS A 109 -14.84 3.24 2.68
CA HIS A 109 -15.50 3.59 3.94
C HIS A 109 -14.69 4.57 4.79
N ILE A 110 -13.75 5.30 4.18
CA ILE A 110 -12.75 6.07 4.91
C ILE A 110 -13.37 7.12 5.84
N ASP A 111 -14.44 7.78 5.40
CA ASP A 111 -15.10 8.83 6.16
C ASP A 111 -15.72 8.31 7.47
N GLU A 112 -16.03 7.02 7.57
CA GLU A 112 -16.58 6.39 8.79
C GLU A 112 -15.49 6.11 9.85
N VAL A 113 -14.22 6.00 9.43
CA VAL A 113 -13.11 5.56 10.31
C VAL A 113 -11.91 6.51 10.31
N ASP A 114 -11.95 7.62 9.57
CA ASP A 114 -10.85 8.59 9.45
C ASP A 114 -10.33 9.07 10.83
N GLU A 115 -11.23 9.44 11.73
CA GLU A 115 -10.86 9.90 13.08
C GLU A 115 -10.21 8.77 13.91
N MET A 116 -10.72 7.55 13.81
CA MET A 116 -10.16 6.39 14.49
C MET A 116 -8.76 6.08 13.98
N LEU A 117 -8.59 6.03 12.66
CA LEU A 117 -7.32 5.74 11.99
C LEU A 117 -6.28 6.86 12.17
N SER A 118 -6.74 8.09 12.42
CA SER A 118 -5.85 9.20 12.75
C SER A 118 -5.40 9.23 14.21
N ASN A 119 -6.17 8.62 15.11
CA ASN A 119 -5.98 8.75 16.55
C ASN A 119 -5.91 7.39 17.24
N SER A 120 -7.05 6.89 17.74
CA SER A 120 -7.14 5.74 18.65
C SER A 120 -6.67 4.42 18.04
N HIS A 121 -6.74 4.28 16.72
CA HIS A 121 -6.45 3.05 15.98
C HIS A 121 -5.37 3.26 14.90
N ILE A 122 -4.48 4.25 15.08
CA ILE A 122 -3.41 4.60 14.14
C ILE A 122 -2.46 3.44 13.79
N ALA A 123 -2.38 2.41 14.63
CA ALA A 123 -1.62 1.20 14.35
C ALA A 123 -2.04 0.53 13.02
N VAL A 124 -3.32 0.61 12.65
CA VAL A 124 -3.83 0.08 11.37
C VAL A 124 -3.26 0.89 10.20
N THR A 125 -3.30 2.21 10.30
CA THR A 125 -2.71 3.13 9.31
C THR A 125 -1.20 2.90 9.14
N ILE A 126 -0.47 2.72 10.25
CA ILE A 126 0.96 2.41 10.23
C ILE A 126 1.22 1.04 9.62
N ALA A 127 0.37 0.05 9.88
CA ALA A 127 0.49 -1.28 9.27
C ALA A 127 0.33 -1.19 7.74
N PHE A 128 -0.61 -0.40 7.23
CA PHE A 128 -0.69 -0.12 5.79
C PHE A 128 0.55 0.62 5.28
N ALA A 129 1.05 1.63 6.01
CA ALA A 129 2.28 2.34 5.65
C ALA A 129 3.49 1.41 5.47
N ARG A 130 3.62 0.36 6.29
CA ARG A 130 4.68 -0.66 6.15
C ARG A 130 4.58 -1.51 4.90
N ARG A 131 3.35 -1.67 4.36
CA ARG A 131 3.07 -2.50 3.19
C ARG A 131 3.10 -1.69 1.88
N VAL A 132 3.31 -0.37 1.91
CA VAL A 132 3.32 0.49 0.71
C VAL A 132 4.40 0.09 -0.32
N CYS A 133 5.42 -0.67 0.09
CA CYS A 133 6.45 -1.16 -0.81
C CYS A 133 6.06 -2.41 -1.61
N ASP A 134 4.92 -3.03 -1.31
CA ASP A 134 4.48 -4.28 -1.96
C ASP A 134 3.79 -3.99 -3.29
N PHE A 135 4.29 -4.59 -4.36
CA PHE A 135 3.88 -4.26 -5.73
C PHE A 135 2.37 -4.32 -5.96
N ASP A 136 1.69 -5.40 -5.53
CA ASP A 136 0.27 -5.60 -5.84
C ASP A 136 -0.68 -4.65 -5.10
N CYS A 137 -0.26 -4.02 -3.99
CA CYS A 137 -1.13 -3.15 -3.18
C CYS A 137 -0.57 -1.73 -2.96
N ALA A 138 0.65 -1.44 -3.43
CA ALA A 138 1.31 -0.14 -3.24
C ALA A 138 0.45 1.04 -3.69
N GLY A 139 -0.20 0.93 -4.86
CA GLY A 139 -1.03 2.00 -5.42
C GLY A 139 -2.23 2.34 -4.52
N SER A 140 -3.02 1.33 -4.16
CA SER A 140 -4.17 1.49 -3.27
C SER A 140 -3.74 2.00 -1.90
N ILE A 141 -2.64 1.47 -1.35
CA ILE A 141 -2.09 1.95 -0.08
C ILE A 141 -1.71 3.42 -0.18
N ALA A 142 -1.07 3.85 -1.28
CA ALA A 142 -0.69 5.24 -1.45
C ALA A 142 -1.91 6.17 -1.49
N VAL A 143 -3.00 5.74 -2.13
CA VAL A 143 -4.29 6.46 -2.11
C VAL A 143 -4.82 6.57 -0.67
N LEU A 144 -4.88 5.47 0.08
CA LEU A 144 -5.34 5.49 1.48
C LEU A 144 -4.49 6.44 2.34
N LEU A 145 -3.17 6.32 2.25
CA LEU A 145 -2.23 7.09 3.07
C LEU A 145 -2.23 8.59 2.74
N THR A 146 -2.77 9.01 1.61
CA THR A 146 -2.88 10.42 1.26
C THR A 146 -3.67 11.21 2.32
N ARG A 147 -4.71 10.62 2.90
CA ARG A 147 -5.48 11.22 4.02
C ARG A 147 -4.65 11.38 5.30
N PHE A 148 -3.71 10.48 5.51
CA PHE A 148 -2.94 10.36 6.74
C PHE A 148 -1.48 10.83 6.61
N ALA A 149 -1.07 11.32 5.44
CA ALA A 149 0.31 11.70 5.15
C ALA A 149 0.83 12.82 6.08
N SER A 150 -0.06 13.65 6.63
CA SER A 150 0.31 14.69 7.59
C SER A 150 0.55 14.17 9.02
N LEU A 151 0.17 12.94 9.33
CA LEU A 151 0.34 12.37 10.67
C LEU A 151 1.80 12.02 10.92
N LYS A 152 2.35 12.46 12.06
CA LYS A 152 3.75 12.26 12.40
C LYS A 152 4.18 10.78 12.37
N LEU A 153 3.40 9.89 12.98
CA LEU A 153 3.74 8.46 13.04
C LEU A 153 3.73 7.79 11.66
N VAL A 154 2.86 8.24 10.75
CA VAL A 154 2.85 7.77 9.36
C VAL A 154 4.09 8.29 8.64
N GLN A 155 4.43 9.57 8.80
CA GLN A 155 5.65 10.14 8.22
C GLN A 155 6.91 9.45 8.74
N ASP A 156 7.02 9.20 10.04
CA ASP A 156 8.18 8.54 10.64
C ASP A 156 8.40 7.14 10.02
N GLU A 157 7.32 6.39 9.78
CA GLU A 157 7.38 5.08 9.12
C GLU A 157 7.77 5.18 7.64
N LEU A 158 7.18 6.11 6.88
CA LEU A 158 7.52 6.31 5.46
C LEU A 158 8.96 6.81 5.27
N LEU A 159 9.40 7.77 6.10
CA LEU A 159 10.76 8.31 6.09
C LEU A 159 11.78 7.23 6.45
N ASN A 160 11.46 6.36 7.41
CA ASN A 160 12.31 5.22 7.74
C ASN A 160 12.49 4.27 6.55
N GLN A 161 11.40 3.95 5.84
CA GLN A 161 11.46 3.10 4.65
C GLN A 161 12.16 3.75 3.45
N LEU A 162 12.16 5.09 3.36
CA LEU A 162 12.92 5.85 2.36
C LEU A 162 14.44 5.74 2.50
N ASN A 163 14.95 5.12 3.58
CA ASN A 163 16.37 4.77 3.71
C ASN A 163 16.76 3.52 2.90
N SER A 164 15.79 2.89 2.21
CA SER A 164 16.06 1.74 1.35
C SER A 164 17.01 2.10 0.20
N ASN A 165 17.98 1.21 -0.08
CA ASN A 165 18.86 1.34 -1.24
C ASN A 165 18.15 1.04 -2.57
N ARG A 166 16.95 0.46 -2.54
CA ARG A 166 16.18 0.11 -3.75
C ARG A 166 15.33 1.30 -4.20
N ALA A 167 15.66 1.87 -5.36
CA ALA A 167 14.93 3.00 -5.93
C ALA A 167 13.43 2.70 -6.13
N GLU A 168 13.10 1.50 -6.62
CA GLU A 168 11.72 1.01 -6.76
C GLU A 168 10.89 1.12 -5.47
N VAL A 169 11.49 0.77 -4.32
CA VAL A 169 10.85 0.87 -3.00
C VAL A 169 10.63 2.34 -2.64
N ARG A 170 11.64 3.19 -2.84
CA ARG A 170 11.54 4.63 -2.57
C ARG A 170 10.48 5.30 -3.45
N PHE A 171 10.37 4.93 -4.72
CA PHE A 171 9.34 5.47 -5.61
C PHE A 171 7.93 5.12 -5.18
N ARG A 172 7.68 3.90 -4.72
CA ARG A 172 6.36 3.54 -4.17
C ARG A 172 5.99 4.42 -2.98
N ILE A 173 6.95 4.72 -2.12
CA ILE A 173 6.73 5.63 -0.98
C ILE A 173 6.49 7.06 -1.49
N HIS A 174 7.24 7.52 -2.49
CA HIS A 174 7.04 8.84 -3.09
C HIS A 174 5.71 8.98 -3.83
N GLN A 175 5.05 7.89 -4.26
CA GLN A 175 3.66 7.98 -4.74
C GLN A 175 2.72 8.57 -3.67
N VAL A 176 2.92 8.26 -2.38
CA VAL A 176 2.19 8.89 -1.27
C VAL A 176 2.45 10.40 -1.24
N THR A 177 3.71 10.80 -1.43
CA THR A 177 4.12 12.22 -1.42
C THR A 177 3.47 12.96 -2.59
N THR A 178 3.50 12.39 -3.78
CA THR A 178 2.90 12.95 -4.99
C THR A 178 1.39 13.08 -4.87
N LEU A 179 0.69 12.03 -4.41
CA LEU A 179 -0.75 12.10 -4.20
C LEU A 179 -1.12 13.13 -3.13
N ALA A 180 -0.36 13.22 -2.03
CA ALA A 180 -0.56 14.25 -1.02
C ALA A 180 -0.28 15.67 -1.54
N MET A 181 0.63 15.85 -2.50
CA MET A 181 0.81 17.12 -3.21
C MET A 181 -0.39 17.48 -4.10
N LYS A 182 -1.04 16.47 -4.71
CA LYS A 182 -2.21 16.64 -5.58
C LYS A 182 -3.47 16.94 -4.78
N GLU A 183 -3.68 16.24 -3.66
CA GLU A 183 -4.95 16.24 -2.92
C GLU A 183 -4.90 17.02 -1.61
N GLY A 184 -3.73 17.16 -0.99
CA GLY A 184 -3.55 17.83 0.29
C GLY A 184 -3.81 19.34 0.26
N ASN A 185 -4.13 19.88 1.44
CA ASN A 185 -4.44 21.31 1.62
C ASN A 185 -3.27 22.12 2.20
N ASP A 186 -2.36 21.46 2.93
CA ASP A 186 -1.24 22.11 3.61
C ASP A 186 0.03 21.27 3.44
N LEU A 187 0.85 21.67 2.47
CA LEU A 187 2.08 20.96 2.11
C LEU A 187 3.20 21.14 3.14
N HIS A 188 3.11 22.15 4.01
CA HIS A 188 4.08 22.32 5.10
C HIS A 188 4.04 21.12 6.05
N LYS A 189 2.89 20.47 6.21
CA LYS A 189 2.73 19.29 7.06
C LYS A 189 3.44 18.05 6.53
N ILE A 190 3.73 17.99 5.23
CA ILE A 190 4.46 16.89 4.58
C ILE A 190 5.82 17.34 4.04
N GLY A 191 6.32 18.49 4.49
CA GLY A 191 7.54 19.10 3.96
C GLY A 191 8.74 18.16 3.95
N ASN A 192 8.90 17.33 4.99
CA ASN A 192 9.99 16.35 5.06
C ASN A 192 9.91 15.29 3.96
N LEU A 193 8.71 14.81 3.62
CA LEU A 193 8.52 13.86 2.52
C LEU A 193 8.85 14.51 1.17
N ILE A 194 8.44 15.77 0.98
CA ILE A 194 8.74 16.56 -0.22
C ILE A 194 10.26 16.80 -0.34
N SER A 195 10.93 17.14 0.76
CA SER A 195 12.39 17.31 0.79
C SER A 195 13.11 16.01 0.43
N ARG A 196 12.66 14.86 0.93
CA ARG A 196 13.23 13.55 0.55
C ARG A 196 13.03 13.23 -0.93
N LEU A 197 11.89 13.60 -1.53
CA LEU A 197 11.69 13.49 -2.97
C LEU A 197 12.64 14.43 -3.75
N ALA A 198 12.89 15.63 -3.21
CA ALA A 198 13.81 16.58 -3.84
C ALA A 198 15.27 16.09 -3.83
N GLU A 199 15.67 15.28 -2.83
CA GLU A 199 16.99 14.66 -2.80
C GLU A 199 17.19 13.64 -3.94
N GLU A 200 16.14 13.00 -4.43
CA GLU A 200 16.23 12.09 -5.59
C GLU A 200 16.63 12.82 -6.89
N LEU A 201 16.40 14.14 -6.97
CA LEU A 201 16.87 14.98 -8.09
C LEU A 201 18.40 15.08 -8.14
N GLU A 202 19.09 14.85 -7.03
CA GLU A 202 20.55 14.87 -6.92
C GLU A 202 21.18 13.50 -7.21
N SER A 203 20.36 12.49 -7.53
CA SER A 203 20.84 11.15 -7.85
C SER A 203 21.73 11.14 -9.10
N ASN A 204 22.77 10.31 -9.09
CA ASN A 204 23.57 10.05 -10.29
C ASN A 204 22.87 9.12 -11.29
N ASP A 205 21.76 8.49 -10.89
CA ASP A 205 20.95 7.65 -11.77
C ASP A 205 19.89 8.49 -12.47
N ILE A 206 20.02 8.58 -13.80
CA ILE A 206 19.14 9.34 -14.68
C ILE A 206 17.68 8.92 -14.56
N LEU A 207 17.39 7.62 -14.36
CA LEU A 207 16.02 7.13 -14.23
C LEU A 207 15.40 7.60 -12.92
N ILE A 208 16.23 7.74 -11.88
CA ILE A 208 15.78 8.27 -10.60
C ILE A 208 15.43 9.75 -10.72
N GLN A 209 16.29 10.52 -11.37
CA GLN A 209 16.04 11.94 -11.63
C GLN A 209 14.78 12.14 -12.49
N ILE A 210 14.60 11.38 -13.57
CA ILE A 210 13.40 11.46 -14.43
C ILE A 210 12.13 11.19 -13.61
N ASN A 211 12.10 10.11 -12.82
CA ASN A 211 10.93 9.78 -12.01
C ASN A 211 10.61 10.88 -10.99
N ALA A 212 11.64 11.46 -10.35
CA ALA A 212 11.43 12.55 -9.40
C ALA A 212 10.88 13.81 -10.08
N VAL A 213 11.39 14.17 -11.27
CA VAL A 213 10.86 15.26 -12.11
C VAL A 213 9.39 15.01 -12.45
N GLU A 214 9.06 13.82 -12.95
CA GLU A 214 7.68 13.45 -13.31
C GLU A 214 6.73 13.54 -12.11
N MET A 215 7.16 13.06 -10.94
CA MET A 215 6.38 13.15 -9.70
C MET A 215 6.14 14.58 -9.25
N PHE A 216 7.15 15.46 -9.34
CA PHE A 216 6.97 16.89 -9.04
C PHE A 216 6.01 17.56 -10.02
N ALA A 217 6.11 17.24 -11.30
CA ALA A 217 5.22 17.82 -12.30
C ALA A 217 3.79 17.31 -12.18
N ASP A 218 3.57 16.02 -11.93
CA ASP A 218 2.23 15.49 -11.65
C ASP A 218 1.63 16.18 -10.42
N GLY A 219 2.39 16.32 -9.33
CA GLY A 219 1.99 17.06 -8.14
C GLY A 219 1.64 18.53 -8.40
N ALA A 220 2.53 19.25 -9.10
CA ALA A 220 2.38 20.68 -9.37
C ALA A 220 1.26 20.99 -10.37
N SER A 221 1.00 20.09 -11.33
CA SER A 221 0.03 20.30 -12.41
C SER A 221 -1.41 20.38 -11.91
N GLN A 222 -1.72 19.76 -10.77
CA GLN A 222 -3.09 19.69 -10.25
C GLN A 222 -3.53 20.95 -9.50
N LYS A 223 -2.60 21.63 -8.80
CA LYS A 223 -2.94 22.75 -7.91
C LYS A 223 -1.91 23.88 -7.97
N ILE A 224 -2.42 25.10 -8.17
CA ILE A 224 -1.60 26.34 -8.15
C ILE A 224 -0.90 26.52 -6.79
N SER A 225 -1.55 26.14 -5.68
CA SER A 225 -0.95 26.20 -4.34
C SER A 225 0.28 25.30 -4.23
N THR A 226 0.26 24.12 -4.86
CA THR A 226 1.38 23.19 -4.89
C THR A 226 2.54 23.76 -5.69
N ALA A 227 2.28 24.28 -6.89
CA ALA A 227 3.31 24.95 -7.68
C ALA A 227 3.95 26.14 -6.94
N LYS A 228 3.15 26.96 -6.26
CA LYS A 228 3.65 28.07 -5.42
C LYS A 228 4.51 27.59 -4.26
N TYR A 229 4.09 26.53 -3.58
CA TYR A 229 4.87 25.94 -2.49
C TYR A 229 6.24 25.46 -2.99
N LEU A 230 6.26 24.69 -4.08
CA LEU A 230 7.51 24.18 -4.68
C LEU A 230 8.44 25.30 -5.17
N LEU A 231 7.88 26.41 -5.65
CA LEU A 231 8.65 27.60 -5.98
C LEU A 231 9.30 28.21 -4.72
N THR A 232 8.53 28.36 -3.63
CA THR A 232 9.04 28.94 -2.38
C THR A 232 10.09 28.09 -1.68
N THR A 233 10.09 26.77 -1.88
CA THR A 233 11.08 25.87 -1.32
C THR A 233 12.34 25.72 -2.20
N GLY A 234 12.40 26.39 -3.35
CA GLY A 234 13.54 26.33 -4.27
C GLY A 234 13.63 25.06 -5.11
N ILE A 235 12.60 24.20 -5.09
CA ILE A 235 12.56 22.96 -5.88
C ILE A 235 12.46 23.28 -7.38
N VAL A 236 11.69 24.30 -7.75
CA VAL A 236 11.59 24.74 -9.15
C VAL A 236 12.93 25.25 -9.68
N ASP A 237 13.70 25.98 -8.86
CA ASP A 237 15.04 26.43 -9.24
C ASP A 237 16.00 25.24 -9.44
N HIS A 238 15.86 24.20 -8.62
CA HIS A 238 16.62 22.96 -8.78
C HIS A 238 16.30 22.27 -10.12
N LEU A 239 15.02 22.10 -10.43
CA LEU A 239 14.56 21.54 -11.71
C LEU A 239 15.09 22.35 -12.91
N ASN A 240 15.07 23.67 -12.82
CA ASN A 240 15.62 24.56 -13.85
C ASN A 240 17.14 24.37 -14.03
N ARG A 241 17.90 24.21 -12.95
CA ARG A 241 19.34 23.91 -13.05
C ARG A 241 19.61 22.59 -13.75
N LEU A 242 18.84 21.54 -13.41
CA LEU A 242 18.94 20.24 -14.09
C LEU A 242 18.63 20.35 -15.58
N PHE A 243 17.61 21.14 -15.96
CA PHE A 243 17.28 21.39 -17.36
C PHE A 243 18.42 22.06 -18.13
N VAL A 244 19.04 23.09 -17.55
CA VAL A 244 20.19 23.76 -18.17
C VAL A 244 21.38 22.80 -18.31
N GLN A 245 21.67 21.99 -17.29
CA GLN A 245 22.74 20.99 -17.35
C GLN A 245 22.50 19.94 -18.46
N CYS A 246 21.25 19.49 -18.63
CA CYS A 246 20.89 18.56 -19.71
C CYS A 246 21.02 19.19 -21.11
N MET A 247 20.78 20.50 -21.24
CA MET A 247 21.00 21.23 -22.49
C MET A 247 22.49 21.35 -22.84
N GLU A 248 23.36 21.41 -21.84
CA GLU A 248 24.81 21.55 -22.01
C GLU A 248 25.52 20.20 -22.25
N GLN A 249 24.87 19.07 -21.92
CA GLN A 249 25.40 17.71 -22.12
C GLN A 249 24.48 16.90 -23.06
N PRO A 250 24.80 16.78 -24.37
CA PRO A 250 23.94 16.09 -25.34
C PRO A 250 23.63 14.62 -25.00
N ASP A 251 24.53 13.96 -24.25
CA ASP A 251 24.39 12.57 -23.82
C ASP A 251 23.39 12.41 -22.64
N ALA A 252 23.00 13.50 -21.98
CA ALA A 252 21.91 13.54 -20.98
C ALA A 252 20.50 13.63 -21.62
N GLY A 253 20.41 13.38 -22.94
CA GLY A 253 19.21 13.58 -23.76
C GLY A 253 17.92 12.86 -23.33
N PHE A 254 17.98 11.96 -22.33
CA PHE A 254 16.80 11.29 -21.77
C PHE A 254 15.99 12.16 -20.79
N LEU A 255 16.62 13.10 -20.09
CA LEU A 255 15.92 14.04 -19.18
C LEU A 255 15.25 15.19 -19.93
N TYR A 256 15.78 15.52 -21.12
CA TYR A 256 15.35 16.70 -21.88
C TYR A 256 13.86 16.68 -22.27
N PRO A 257 13.26 15.56 -22.74
CA PRO A 257 11.82 15.50 -23.02
C PRO A 257 10.95 15.64 -21.76
N ALA A 258 11.35 15.01 -20.64
CA ALA A 258 10.61 15.06 -19.38
C ALA A 258 10.50 16.51 -18.88
N LEU A 259 11.61 17.24 -18.92
CA LEU A 259 11.65 18.65 -18.50
C LEU A 259 10.97 19.58 -19.51
N LYS A 260 11.13 19.36 -20.83
CA LYS A 260 10.54 20.23 -21.87
C LYS A 260 9.02 20.08 -22.02
N SER A 261 8.45 18.91 -21.69
CA SER A 261 7.00 18.70 -21.80
C SER A 261 6.20 19.35 -20.66
N GLN A 262 6.87 19.90 -19.66
CA GLN A 262 6.28 20.31 -18.38
C GLN A 262 6.47 21.80 -18.05
N PHE A 263 7.14 22.55 -18.93
CA PHE A 263 7.23 24.02 -18.94
C PHE A 263 6.67 24.57 -20.25
#